data_AF-A0A1X1RP03-F1
#
_entry.id   AF-A0A1X1RP03-F1
#
_cell.length_a   1.000
_cell.length_b   1.000
_cell.length_c   1.000
_cell.angle_alpha   90.00
_cell.angle_beta   90.00
_cell.angle_gamma   90.00
#
_symmetry.space_group_name_H-M   'P 1'
#
loop_
_entity.id
_entity.type
_entity.pdbx_description
1 polymer ?
#
loop_
_entity_poly.entity_id
_entity_poly.type
_entity_poly.pdbx_seq_one_letter_code
_entity_poly.pdbx_strand_id
1 'polypeptide(L)'
;MGQPAPHEGESSVIVSLSEAAIHMHAAAIEALPSPTDKTFHKRAGVVLSGMRKLRAALTEAAGRSRSSPMVIMALSDVRRRYDELMTRAAAAPGSSLGQQLYAARIRAKLSAQEVANGKGLRAELVDDLEAGEIPTQDEAAKVRDLIAALGGVPSPGHQEPAPVNIWNAALVSNDAG
;
A
#
# COMPACT_ATOMS: atom_id res chain seq x y z
N MET A 1 -32.11 14.37 -22.41
CA MET A 1 -31.03 14.58 -21.44
C MET A 1 -31.42 13.84 -20.17
N GLY A 2 -30.90 12.63 -19.96
CA GLY A 2 -31.19 11.87 -18.73
C GLY A 2 -30.34 12.41 -17.59
N GLN A 3 -30.94 12.70 -16.45
CA GLN A 3 -30.24 12.99 -15.19
C GLN A 3 -29.32 11.80 -14.88
N PRO A 4 -28.02 11.99 -14.58
CA PRO A 4 -27.18 10.88 -14.13
C PRO A 4 -27.83 10.24 -12.90
N ALA A 5 -27.80 8.90 -12.83
CA ALA A 5 -28.40 8.19 -11.70
C ALA A 5 -27.73 8.69 -10.40
N PRO A 6 -28.44 8.79 -9.27
CA PRO A 6 -27.90 9.37 -8.02
C PRO A 6 -26.53 8.80 -7.61
N HIS A 7 -26.30 7.51 -7.88
CA HIS A 7 -25.06 6.80 -7.58
C HIS A 7 -23.87 7.16 -8.48
N GLU A 8 -24.09 7.67 -9.69
CA GLU A 8 -23.02 8.15 -10.59
C GLU A 8 -22.43 9.46 -10.08
N GLY A 9 -23.27 10.37 -9.59
CA GLY A 9 -22.83 11.63 -8.98
C GLY A 9 -22.01 11.41 -7.71
N GLU A 10 -22.48 10.53 -6.81
CA GLU A 10 -21.74 10.12 -5.61
C GLU A 10 -20.38 9.48 -5.97
N SER A 11 -20.37 8.60 -6.98
CA SER A 11 -19.13 7.97 -7.45
C SER A 11 -18.13 8.99 -8.00
N SER A 12 -18.61 9.98 -8.78
CA SER A 12 -17.75 11.03 -9.34
C SER A 12 -17.12 11.90 -8.25
N VAL A 13 -17.87 12.25 -7.19
CA VAL A 13 -17.35 13.03 -6.06
C VAL A 13 -16.33 12.22 -5.24
N ILE A 14 -16.61 10.94 -4.99
CA ILE A 14 -15.66 10.06 -4.30
C ILE A 14 -14.36 9.95 -5.10
N VAL A 15 -14.44 9.79 -6.42
CA VAL A 15 -13.28 9.69 -7.30
C VAL A 15 -12.49 10.98 -7.31
N SER A 16 -13.11 12.14 -7.52
CA SER A 16 -12.39 13.42 -7.56
C SER A 16 -11.71 13.77 -6.24
N LEU A 17 -12.36 13.49 -5.11
CA LEU A 17 -11.75 13.64 -3.78
C LEU A 17 -10.61 12.64 -3.57
N SER A 18 -10.77 11.42 -4.05
CA SER A 18 -9.73 10.39 -3.96
C SER A 18 -8.52 10.74 -4.81
N GLU A 19 -8.70 11.25 -6.03
CA GLU A 19 -7.63 11.74 -6.91
C GLU A 19 -6.84 12.86 -6.24
N ALA A 20 -7.52 13.86 -5.67
CA ALA A 20 -6.86 14.92 -4.91
C ALA A 20 -6.04 14.36 -3.74
N ALA A 21 -6.62 13.44 -2.95
CA ALA A 21 -5.93 12.80 -1.84
C ALA A 21 -4.72 11.96 -2.31
N ILE A 22 -4.85 11.23 -3.42
CA ILE A 22 -3.77 10.46 -4.06
C ILE A 22 -2.63 11.40 -4.46
N HIS A 23 -2.92 12.53 -5.10
CA HIS A 23 -1.92 13.53 -5.49
C HIS A 23 -1.21 14.13 -4.27
N MET A 24 -1.95 14.47 -3.22
CA MET A 24 -1.36 14.96 -1.97
C MET A 24 -0.45 13.92 -1.32
N HIS A 25 -0.86 12.65 -1.27
CA HIS A 25 -0.05 11.57 -0.73
C HIS A 25 1.18 11.27 -1.61
N ALA A 26 1.05 11.35 -2.93
CA ALA A 26 2.19 11.21 -3.85
C ALA A 26 3.27 12.27 -3.57
N ALA A 27 2.86 13.54 -3.49
CA ALA A 27 3.78 14.63 -3.13
C ALA A 27 4.39 14.42 -1.73
N ALA A 28 3.62 13.94 -0.77
CA ALA A 28 4.13 13.64 0.57
C ALA A 28 5.15 12.49 0.58
N ILE A 29 4.97 11.46 -0.25
CA ILE A 29 5.91 10.34 -0.43
C ILE A 29 7.21 10.84 -1.08
N GLU A 30 7.10 11.66 -2.13
CA GLU A 30 8.25 12.26 -2.82
C GLU A 30 9.06 13.16 -1.88
N ALA A 31 8.38 13.89 -0.99
CA ALA A 31 9.01 14.74 0.00
C ALA A 31 9.61 13.99 1.20
N LEU A 32 9.46 12.65 1.29
CA LEU A 32 10.06 11.86 2.38
C LEU A 32 11.58 11.96 2.34
N PRO A 33 12.23 12.04 3.51
CA PRO A 33 13.67 12.12 3.58
C PRO A 33 14.31 10.78 3.17
N SER A 34 15.64 10.74 3.17
CA SER A 34 16.39 9.48 3.00
C SER A 34 15.91 8.42 4.03
N PRO A 35 15.82 7.12 3.66
CA PRO A 35 15.52 6.05 4.61
C PRO A 35 16.47 5.95 5.82
N THR A 36 17.68 6.50 5.72
CA THR A 36 18.66 6.57 6.81
C THR A 36 18.46 7.79 7.73
N ASP A 37 17.58 8.72 7.36
CA ASP A 37 17.26 9.89 8.17
C ASP A 37 16.42 9.48 9.39
N LYS A 38 16.80 9.97 10.58
CA LYS A 38 16.10 9.70 11.84
C LYS A 38 14.61 10.08 11.84
N THR A 39 14.21 11.00 10.98
CA THR A 39 12.82 11.47 10.84
C THR A 39 12.01 10.65 9.85
N PHE A 40 12.64 9.79 9.05
CA PHE A 40 12.01 9.00 8.00
C PHE A 40 10.82 8.20 8.52
N HIS A 41 11.03 7.35 9.53
CA HIS A 41 9.98 6.48 10.08
C HIS A 41 8.78 7.26 10.60
N LYS A 42 9.03 8.38 11.30
CA LYS A 42 7.96 9.24 11.81
C LYS A 42 7.15 9.86 10.66
N ARG A 43 7.81 10.37 9.63
CA ARG A 43 7.13 10.99 8.48
C ARG A 43 6.40 9.96 7.63
N ALA A 44 7.04 8.82 7.35
CA ALA A 44 6.43 7.71 6.63
C ALA A 44 5.20 7.17 7.35
N GLY A 45 5.25 7.03 8.69
CA GLY A 45 4.11 6.60 9.49
C GLY A 45 2.89 7.50 9.38
N VAL A 46 3.07 8.83 9.34
CA VAL A 46 1.97 9.79 9.12
C VAL A 46 1.33 9.59 7.75
N VAL A 47 2.15 9.45 6.70
CA VAL A 47 1.66 9.23 5.33
C VAL A 47 0.93 7.89 5.23
N LEU A 48 1.52 6.80 5.75
CA LEU A 48 0.92 5.46 5.78
C LEU A 48 -0.43 5.44 6.50
N SER A 49 -0.55 6.16 7.63
CA SER A 49 -1.81 6.29 8.36
C SER A 49 -2.91 6.96 7.52
N GLY A 50 -2.57 8.07 6.84
CA GLY A 50 -3.50 8.74 5.93
C GLY A 50 -3.93 7.85 4.76
N MET A 51 -2.97 7.17 4.12
CA MET A 51 -3.25 6.25 3.02
C MET A 51 -4.11 5.06 3.44
N ARG A 52 -3.95 4.55 4.68
CA ARG A 52 -4.79 3.46 5.20
C ARG A 52 -6.24 3.89 5.34
N LYS A 53 -6.49 5.12 5.82
CA LYS A 53 -7.84 5.68 5.90
C LYS A 53 -8.46 5.83 4.50
N LEU A 54 -7.70 6.34 3.54
CA LEU A 54 -8.15 6.45 2.15
C LEU A 54 -8.47 5.08 1.54
N ARG A 55 -7.60 4.09 1.75
CA ARG A 55 -7.79 2.71 1.31
C ARG A 55 -9.05 2.09 1.90
N ALA A 56 -9.32 2.32 3.18
CA ALA A 56 -10.52 1.82 3.86
C ALA A 56 -11.79 2.43 3.25
N ALA A 57 -11.84 3.76 3.07
CA ALA A 57 -12.97 4.46 2.46
C ALA A 57 -13.25 3.98 1.02
N LEU A 58 -12.21 3.79 0.22
CA LEU A 58 -12.34 3.27 -1.15
C LEU A 58 -12.71 1.78 -1.19
N THR A 59 -12.27 0.99 -0.22
CA THR A 59 -12.68 -0.42 -0.09
C THR A 59 -14.17 -0.51 0.23
N GLU A 60 -14.66 0.33 1.14
CA GLU A 60 -16.09 0.42 1.44
C GLU A 60 -16.89 0.83 0.21
N ALA A 61 -16.42 1.85 -0.52
CA ALA A 61 -17.08 2.31 -1.75
C ALA A 61 -17.10 1.24 -2.86
N ALA A 62 -15.99 0.50 -3.01
CA ALA A 62 -15.88 -0.62 -3.96
C ALA A 62 -16.76 -1.82 -3.59
N GLY A 63 -17.09 -2.01 -2.31
CA GLY A 63 -17.94 -3.10 -1.84
C GLY A 63 -19.44 -2.91 -2.09
N ARG A 64 -19.87 -1.74 -2.56
CA ARG A 64 -21.29 -1.43 -2.83
C ARG A 64 -21.75 -2.10 -4.14
N SER A 65 -23.00 -2.58 -4.19
CA SER A 65 -23.55 -3.39 -5.31
C SER A 65 -23.52 -2.72 -6.70
N ARG A 66 -23.24 -1.41 -6.77
CA ARG A 66 -23.07 -0.63 -8.01
C ARG A 66 -21.82 0.26 -7.95
N SER A 67 -20.69 -0.27 -7.47
CA SER A 67 -19.43 0.47 -7.49
C SER A 67 -19.02 0.80 -8.94
N SER A 68 -18.76 2.07 -9.22
CA SER A 68 -18.24 2.49 -10.53
C SER A 68 -16.83 1.90 -10.79
N PRO A 69 -16.48 1.52 -12.04
CA PRO A 69 -15.12 1.13 -12.40
C PRO A 69 -14.04 2.15 -11.98
N MET A 70 -14.39 3.44 -11.95
CA MET A 70 -13.46 4.50 -11.50
C MET A 70 -13.07 4.35 -10.03
N VAL A 71 -14.00 3.91 -9.16
CA VAL A 71 -13.72 3.63 -7.73
C VAL A 71 -12.74 2.46 -7.61
N ILE A 72 -12.91 1.43 -8.44
CA ILE A 72 -12.01 0.26 -8.48
C ILE A 72 -10.60 0.69 -8.91
N MET A 73 -10.49 1.54 -9.93
CA MET A 73 -9.19 2.09 -10.39
C MET A 73 -8.52 2.94 -9.30
N ALA A 74 -9.26 3.83 -8.65
CA ALA A 74 -8.75 4.66 -7.55
C ALA A 74 -8.26 3.78 -6.37
N LEU A 75 -9.03 2.75 -6.00
CA LEU A 75 -8.62 1.79 -4.97
C LEU A 75 -7.34 1.04 -5.36
N SER A 76 -7.21 0.65 -6.63
CA SER A 76 -6.01 -0.01 -7.15
C SER A 76 -4.78 0.90 -7.06
N ASP A 77 -4.89 2.18 -7.42
CA ASP A 77 -3.75 3.11 -7.33
C ASP A 77 -3.32 3.37 -5.88
N VAL A 78 -4.30 3.54 -4.97
CA VAL A 78 -4.01 3.70 -3.53
C VAL A 78 -3.31 2.46 -2.97
N ARG A 79 -3.74 1.25 -3.34
CA ARG A 79 -3.09 0.00 -2.91
C ARG A 79 -1.64 -0.06 -3.40
N ARG A 80 -1.40 0.19 -4.69
CA ARG A 80 -0.05 0.19 -5.26
C ARG A 80 0.89 1.17 -4.55
N ARG A 81 0.45 2.41 -4.34
CA ARG A 81 1.28 3.42 -3.66
C ARG A 81 1.53 3.07 -2.19
N TYR A 82 0.54 2.49 -1.51
CA TYR A 82 0.71 2.00 -0.14
C TYR A 82 1.75 0.88 -0.08
N ASP A 83 1.71 -0.05 -1.04
CA ASP A 83 2.66 -1.15 -1.16
C ASP A 83 4.08 -0.64 -1.41
N GLU A 84 4.24 0.32 -2.32
CA GLU A 84 5.53 0.98 -2.61
C GLU A 84 6.11 1.65 -1.34
N LEU A 85 5.28 2.39 -0.59
CA LEU A 85 5.72 3.06 0.64
C LEU A 85 6.03 2.06 1.77
N MET A 86 5.21 1.02 1.96
CA MET A 86 5.46 -0.03 2.94
C MET A 86 6.74 -0.80 2.64
N THR A 87 7.00 -1.13 1.37
CA THR A 87 8.22 -1.82 0.94
C THR A 87 9.45 -0.94 1.19
N ARG A 88 9.38 0.34 0.83
CA ARG A 88 10.46 1.32 1.12
C ARG A 88 10.69 1.45 2.62
N ALA A 89 9.63 1.49 3.42
CA ALA A 89 9.73 1.58 4.88
C ALA A 89 10.32 0.31 5.50
N ALA A 90 9.93 -0.87 5.01
CA ALA A 90 10.45 -2.15 5.46
C ALA A 90 11.96 -2.29 5.21
N ALA A 91 12.45 -1.81 4.07
CA ALA A 91 13.86 -1.83 3.70
C ALA A 91 14.72 -0.79 4.44
N ALA A 92 14.11 0.16 5.15
CA ALA A 92 14.83 1.17 5.92
C ALA A 92 15.39 0.58 7.23
N PRO A 93 16.61 0.98 7.68
CA PRO A 93 17.14 0.54 8.96
C PRO A 93 16.19 0.90 10.11
N GLY A 94 15.93 -0.06 11.01
CA GLY A 94 15.02 0.14 12.14
C GLY A 94 13.53 0.12 11.78
N SER A 95 13.16 -0.45 10.63
CA SER A 95 11.76 -0.69 10.26
C SER A 95 11.02 -1.52 11.30
N SER A 96 9.72 -1.25 11.46
CA SER A 96 8.90 -1.98 12.42
C SER A 96 8.65 -3.42 11.97
N LEU A 97 8.36 -4.33 12.91
CA LEU A 97 8.00 -5.71 12.57
C LEU A 97 6.77 -5.78 11.65
N GLY A 98 5.80 -4.89 11.81
CA GLY A 98 4.63 -4.82 10.92
C GLY A 98 4.99 -4.43 9.49
N GLN A 99 5.92 -3.49 9.29
CA GLN A 99 6.41 -3.13 7.96
C GLN A 99 7.13 -4.30 7.28
N GLN A 100 8.00 -4.98 8.05
CA GLN A 100 8.73 -6.16 7.56
C GLN A 100 7.78 -7.31 7.21
N LEU A 101 6.80 -7.59 8.07
CA LEU A 101 5.79 -8.61 7.86
C LEU A 101 4.93 -8.31 6.63
N TYR A 102 4.51 -7.05 6.44
CA TYR A 102 3.78 -6.61 5.26
C TYR A 102 4.53 -6.94 3.98
N ALA A 103 5.79 -6.49 3.88
CA ALA A 103 6.60 -6.68 2.69
C ALA A 103 6.81 -8.17 2.38
N ALA A 104 7.08 -8.97 3.42
CA ALA A 104 7.26 -10.41 3.28
C ALA A 104 5.98 -11.10 2.77
N ARG A 105 4.82 -10.80 3.37
CA ARG A 105 3.56 -11.45 2.99
C ARG A 105 3.05 -11.04 1.62
N ILE A 106 3.20 -9.77 1.24
CA ILE A 106 2.77 -9.27 -0.08
C ILE A 106 3.61 -9.91 -1.18
N ARG A 107 4.93 -10.05 -0.97
CA ARG A 107 5.80 -10.81 -1.87
C ARG A 107 5.38 -12.28 -1.99
N ALA A 108 4.97 -12.90 -0.88
CA ALA A 108 4.44 -14.26 -0.86
C ALA A 108 2.98 -14.37 -1.35
N LYS A 109 2.33 -13.25 -1.70
CA LYS A 109 0.90 -13.16 -2.09
C LYS A 109 -0.06 -13.72 -1.04
N LEU A 110 0.26 -13.52 0.24
CA LEU A 110 -0.55 -13.96 1.37
C LEU A 110 -1.38 -12.81 1.96
N SER A 111 -2.63 -13.12 2.29
CA SER A 111 -3.50 -12.27 3.09
C SER A 111 -3.04 -12.20 4.55
N ALA A 112 -3.50 -11.18 5.27
CA ALA A 112 -3.25 -11.06 6.71
C ALA A 112 -3.78 -12.27 7.49
N GLN A 113 -4.95 -12.79 7.10
CA GLN A 113 -5.57 -13.97 7.73
C GLN A 113 -4.75 -15.25 7.52
N GLU A 114 -4.23 -15.49 6.31
CA GLU A 114 -3.39 -16.67 6.04
C GLU A 114 -2.10 -16.63 6.87
N VAL A 115 -1.48 -15.46 6.99
CA VAL A 115 -0.30 -15.25 7.84
C VAL A 115 -0.61 -15.48 9.31
N ALA A 116 -1.74 -14.95 9.80
CA ALA A 116 -2.17 -15.13 11.17
C ALA A 116 -2.37 -16.61 11.51
N ASN A 117 -3.02 -17.36 10.60
CA ASN A 117 -3.25 -18.79 10.75
C ASN A 117 -1.93 -19.60 10.79
N GLY A 118 -0.92 -19.19 10.02
CA GLY A 118 0.36 -19.91 9.90
C GLY A 118 1.15 -20.08 11.21
N LYS A 119 0.89 -19.24 12.23
CA LYS A 119 1.51 -19.34 13.57
C LYS A 119 0.52 -19.20 14.73
N GLY A 120 -0.79 -19.31 14.46
CA GLY A 120 -1.82 -19.15 15.49
C GLY A 120 -1.75 -17.77 16.17
N LEU A 121 -1.59 -16.72 15.38
CA LEU A 121 -1.74 -15.34 15.85
C LEU A 121 -3.23 -15.00 16.02
N ARG A 122 -3.55 -14.04 16.90
CA ARG A 122 -4.91 -13.47 16.95
C ARG A 122 -5.27 -12.86 15.60
N ALA A 123 -6.55 -12.91 15.23
CA ALA A 123 -7.01 -12.59 13.87
C ALA A 123 -6.60 -11.18 13.41
N GLU A 124 -6.65 -10.22 14.32
CA GLU A 124 -6.42 -8.80 14.03
C GLU A 124 -4.94 -8.37 14.14
N LEU A 125 -4.05 -9.22 14.69
CA LEU A 125 -2.68 -8.81 15.00
C LEU A 125 -1.90 -8.38 13.77
N VAL A 126 -2.08 -9.08 12.66
CA VAL A 126 -1.33 -8.76 11.44
C VAL A 126 -1.71 -7.36 10.94
N ASP A 127 -3.01 -7.05 10.92
CA ASP A 127 -3.50 -5.73 10.52
C ASP A 127 -3.08 -4.63 11.53
N ASP A 128 -3.11 -4.92 12.82
CA ASP A 128 -2.68 -4.00 13.88
C ASP A 128 -1.18 -3.66 13.81
N LEU A 129 -0.34 -4.66 13.59
CA LEU A 129 1.10 -4.45 13.42
C LEU A 129 1.40 -3.63 12.17
N GLU A 130 0.72 -3.93 11.07
CA GLU A 130 0.79 -3.14 9.84
C GLU A 130 0.22 -1.73 10.03
N ALA A 131 -0.66 -1.55 11.03
CA ALA A 131 -1.16 -0.27 11.45
C ALA A 131 -0.14 0.55 12.24
N GLY A 132 0.88 -0.10 12.79
CA GLY A 132 1.93 0.50 13.61
C GLY A 132 1.84 0.14 15.10
N GLU A 133 0.99 -0.81 15.47
CA GLU A 133 0.94 -1.34 16.84
C GLU A 133 2.28 -1.96 17.24
N ILE A 134 2.61 -1.86 18.53
CA ILE A 134 3.81 -2.46 19.10
C ILE A 134 3.42 -3.83 19.66
N PRO A 135 3.99 -4.94 19.15
CA PRO A 135 3.68 -6.27 19.65
C PRO A 135 4.21 -6.47 21.07
N THR A 136 3.59 -7.39 21.80
CA THR A 136 4.20 -8.01 22.98
C THR A 136 5.47 -8.79 22.62
N GLN A 137 6.29 -9.16 23.61
CA GLN A 137 7.51 -9.93 23.34
C GLN A 137 7.23 -11.28 22.65
N ASP A 138 6.19 -11.98 23.08
CA ASP A 138 5.79 -13.28 22.53
C ASP A 138 5.29 -13.15 21.08
N GLU A 139 4.45 -12.15 20.82
CA GLU A 139 4.00 -11.84 19.45
C GLU A 139 5.17 -11.46 18.56
N ALA A 140 6.10 -10.65 19.06
CA ALA A 140 7.29 -10.25 18.33
C ALA A 140 8.16 -11.46 17.94
N ALA A 141 8.30 -12.46 18.82
CA ALA A 141 9.02 -13.69 18.51
C ALA A 141 8.34 -14.46 17.36
N LYS A 142 7.02 -14.70 17.44
CA LYS A 142 6.26 -15.39 16.39
C LYS A 142 6.30 -14.65 15.04
N VAL A 143 6.24 -13.32 15.07
CA VAL A 143 6.30 -12.49 13.87
C VAL A 143 7.68 -12.55 13.21
N ARG A 144 8.77 -12.53 13.99
CA ARG A 144 10.12 -12.71 13.45
C ARG A 144 10.28 -14.07 12.77
N ASP A 145 9.75 -15.13 13.37
CA ASP A 145 9.76 -16.46 12.76
C ASP A 145 8.98 -16.51 11.44
N LEU A 146 7.81 -15.85 11.38
CA LEU A 146 7.04 -15.72 10.13
C LEU A 146 7.83 -14.98 9.06
N ILE A 147 8.43 -13.84 9.39
CA ILE A 147 9.24 -13.05 8.45
C ILE A 147 10.39 -13.90 7.90
N ALA A 148 11.07 -14.65 8.77
CA ALA A 148 12.14 -15.57 8.35
C ALA A 148 11.62 -16.67 7.41
N ALA A 149 10.49 -17.29 7.75
CA ALA A 149 9.87 -18.34 6.92
C ALA A 149 9.41 -17.83 5.54
N LEU A 150 9.01 -16.56 5.44
CA LEU A 150 8.59 -15.91 4.20
C LEU A 150 9.76 -15.37 3.35
N GLY A 151 11.00 -15.63 3.75
CA GLY A 151 12.21 -15.24 2.99
C GLY A 151 12.77 -13.86 3.33
N GLY A 152 12.40 -13.29 4.48
CA GLY A 152 12.97 -12.07 5.04
C GLY A 152 12.53 -10.76 4.35
N VAL A 153 13.13 -9.65 4.81
CA VAL A 153 12.93 -8.32 4.23
C VAL A 153 13.79 -8.18 2.98
N PRO A 154 13.29 -7.58 1.88
CA PRO A 154 14.12 -7.28 0.71
C PRO A 154 15.34 -6.44 1.13
N SER A 155 16.55 -6.92 0.85
CA SER A 155 17.74 -6.08 1.01
C SER A 155 17.67 -4.91 0.01
N PRO A 156 18.05 -3.68 0.41
CA PRO A 156 18.14 -2.56 -0.52
C PRO A 156 19.28 -2.83 -1.51
N GLY A 157 18.98 -3.47 -2.64
CA GLY A 157 20.02 -3.84 -3.61
C GLY A 157 19.61 -4.56 -4.89
N HIS A 158 18.37 -5.03 -5.05
CA HIS A 158 17.93 -5.66 -6.29
C HIS A 158 16.57 -5.12 -6.71
N GLN A 159 16.56 -3.88 -7.21
CA GLN A 159 15.46 -3.38 -8.02
C GLN A 159 15.57 -4.07 -9.38
N GLU A 160 14.82 -5.15 -9.59
CA GLU A 160 14.61 -5.68 -10.92
C GLU A 160 13.97 -4.55 -11.77
N PRO A 161 14.49 -4.23 -12.96
CA PRO A 161 13.96 -3.13 -13.75
C PRO A 161 12.47 -3.40 -14.01
N ALA A 162 11.63 -2.40 -13.74
CA ALA A 162 10.21 -2.48 -14.04
C ALA A 162 10.05 -2.92 -15.51
N PRO A 163 9.13 -3.86 -15.82
CA PRO A 163 8.92 -4.29 -17.18
C PRO A 163 8.60 -3.06 -18.03
N VAL A 164 9.42 -2.82 -19.06
CA VAL A 164 9.19 -1.75 -20.04
C VAL A 164 7.79 -1.95 -20.58
N ASN A 165 6.91 -1.02 -20.28
CA ASN A 165 5.53 -1.08 -20.74
C ASN A 165 5.54 -0.86 -22.25
N ILE A 166 5.35 -1.95 -23.01
CA ILE A 166 5.42 -2.00 -24.48
C ILE A 166 4.47 -0.96 -25.13
N TRP A 167 3.45 -0.52 -24.40
CA TRP A 167 2.51 0.52 -24.82
C TRP A 167 3.09 1.93 -24.94
N ASN A 168 4.20 2.27 -24.26
CA ASN A 168 4.80 3.61 -24.35
C ASN A 168 5.72 3.78 -25.58
N ALA A 169 6.24 2.69 -26.16
CA ALA A 169 7.14 2.77 -27.31
C ALA A 169 6.43 3.19 -28.60
N ALA A 170 5.11 2.99 -28.68
CA ALA A 170 4.31 3.34 -29.86
C ALA A 170 4.04 4.84 -30.01
N LEU A 171 4.21 5.64 -28.95
CA LEU A 171 3.89 7.09 -28.96
C LEU A 171 5.09 8.00 -29.25
N VAL A 172 6.31 7.47 -29.32
CA VAL A 172 7.53 8.28 -29.55
C VAL A 172 8.00 8.25 -31.01
N SER A 173 7.45 7.39 -31.87
CA SER A 173 7.91 7.22 -33.25
C SER A 173 7.12 7.95 -34.35
N ASN A 174 6.17 8.86 -34.03
CA ASN A 174 5.36 9.51 -35.07
C ASN A 174 5.51 11.03 -35.20
N ASP A 175 6.63 11.62 -34.78
CA ASP A 175 6.91 13.06 -34.96
C ASP A 175 8.22 13.31 -35.75
N ALA A 176 8.40 12.59 -36.85
CA ALA A 176 9.38 12.94 -37.87
C ALA A 176 8.83 12.59 -39.27
N GLY A 177 8.18 13.57 -39.88
CA GLY A 177 7.69 13.56 -41.26
C GLY A 177 7.29 14.96 -41.68
#